data_AF-A0A661D036-F1
#
_entry.id   AF-A0A661D036-F1
#
_cell.length_a   1.000
_cell.length_b   1.000
_cell.length_c   1.000
_cell.angle_alpha   90.00
_cell.angle_beta   90.00
_cell.angle_gamma   90.00
#
_symmetry.space_group_name_H-M   'P 1'
#
loop_
_entity.id
_entity.type
_entity.pdbx_description
1 polymer ?
#
loop_
_entity_poly.entity_id
_entity_poly.type
_entity_poly.pdbx_seq_one_letter_code
_entity_poly.pdbx_strand_id
1 'polypeptide(L)'
;MSKLTRQQAINAMCKSCIYDEGGGNGTWRDQTEGCTAPDCPLYEHRPLSSGTQAILKQERYDALSPEEKVAYDKRAREAAERMGTR
;
A
#
# COMPACT_ATOMS: atom_id res chain seq x y z
N MET A 1 4.61 14.08 21.05
CA MET A 1 4.01 13.49 19.84
C MET A 1 4.89 12.33 19.39
N SER A 2 4.32 11.16 19.09
CA SER A 2 5.08 9.99 18.65
C SER A 2 5.68 10.22 17.25
N LYS A 3 6.92 9.78 17.03
CA LYS A 3 7.61 9.89 15.73
C LYS A 3 6.86 9.10 14.65
N LEU A 4 6.72 9.67 13.45
CA LEU A 4 6.14 8.97 12.30
C LEU A 4 6.95 7.72 11.95
N THR A 5 6.28 6.67 11.50
CA THR A 5 6.94 5.54 10.84
C THR A 5 7.52 5.97 9.49
N ARG A 6 8.49 5.21 8.96
CA ARG A 6 9.07 5.46 7.63
C ARG A 6 7.99 5.60 6.55
N GLN A 7 7.01 4.70 6.55
CA GLN A 7 5.92 4.74 5.56
C GLN A 7 5.00 5.95 5.75
N GLN A 8 4.71 6.34 6.99
CA GLN A 8 3.91 7.54 7.26
C GLN A 8 4.62 8.80 6.76
N ALA A 9 5.93 8.90 6.95
CA ALA A 9 6.73 10.02 6.45
C ALA A 9 6.74 10.08 4.90
N ILE A 10 6.92 8.94 4.24
CA ILE A 10 6.88 8.84 2.76
C ILE A 10 5.49 9.22 2.24
N ASN A 11 4.42 8.68 2.84
CA ASN A 11 3.04 9.01 2.46
C ASN A 11 2.77 10.52 2.60
N ALA A 12 3.21 11.12 3.70
CA ALA A 12 3.05 12.56 3.93
C ALA A 12 3.81 13.38 2.87
N MET A 13 5.05 12.99 2.56
CA MET A 13 5.87 13.65 1.53
C MET A 13 5.19 13.57 0.15
N CYS A 14 4.86 12.37 -0.32
CA CYS A 14 4.28 12.22 -1.66
C CYS A 14 2.92 12.92 -1.77
N LYS A 15 2.08 12.85 -0.72
CA LYS A 15 0.82 13.60 -0.67
C LYS A 15 1.07 15.10 -0.77
N SER A 16 2.03 15.65 0.00
CA SER A 16 2.34 17.09 -0.08
C SER A 16 2.96 17.53 -1.41
N CYS A 17 3.58 16.60 -2.14
CA CYS A 17 4.33 16.91 -3.35
C CYS A 17 3.44 17.07 -4.60
N ILE A 18 2.47 16.16 -4.81
CA ILE A 18 1.72 16.09 -6.08
C ILE A 18 0.20 16.01 -5.91
N TYR A 19 -0.32 15.80 -4.70
CA TYR A 19 -1.76 15.68 -4.53
C TYR A 19 -2.44 17.02 -4.78
N ASP A 20 -3.31 17.04 -5.78
CA ASP A 20 -4.26 18.11 -6.05
C ASP A 20 -5.68 17.59 -5.73
N GLU A 21 -6.25 18.08 -4.63
CA GLU A 21 -7.59 17.71 -4.19
C GLU A 21 -8.69 18.14 -5.18
N GLY A 22 -8.45 19.20 -5.98
CA GLY A 22 -9.41 19.73 -6.97
C GLY A 22 -9.23 19.20 -8.39
N GLY A 23 -8.11 18.53 -8.67
CA GLY A 23 -7.67 18.20 -10.04
C GLY A 23 -8.45 17.07 -10.73
N GLY A 24 -9.40 16.42 -10.06
CA GLY A 24 -10.26 15.37 -10.65
C GLY A 24 -9.57 14.03 -10.95
N ASN A 25 -8.29 13.88 -10.62
CA ASN A 25 -7.47 12.70 -10.96
C ASN A 25 -7.54 11.56 -9.92
N GLY A 26 -8.72 11.33 -9.34
CA GLY A 26 -8.93 10.31 -8.32
C GLY A 26 -8.37 10.66 -6.94
N THR A 27 -8.13 9.65 -6.12
CA THR A 27 -7.62 9.81 -4.75
C THR A 27 -6.17 10.27 -4.73
N TRP A 28 -5.70 10.77 -3.59
CA TRP A 28 -4.30 11.19 -3.47
C TRP A 28 -3.28 10.07 -3.76
N ARG A 29 -3.65 8.80 -3.53
CA ARG A 29 -2.81 7.64 -3.87
C ARG A 29 -2.79 7.38 -5.36
N ASP A 30 -3.92 7.55 -6.05
CA ASP A 30 -4.00 7.40 -7.50
C ASP A 30 -3.10 8.45 -8.20
N GLN A 31 -3.15 9.70 -7.73
CA GLN A 31 -2.29 10.76 -8.23
C GLN A 31 -0.81 10.53 -7.91
N THR A 32 -0.52 10.04 -6.70
CA THR A 32 0.85 9.72 -6.31
C THR A 32 1.42 8.56 -7.13
N GLU A 33 0.63 7.51 -7.36
CA GLU A 33 0.98 6.36 -8.19
C GLU A 33 1.20 6.80 -9.66
N GLY A 34 0.37 7.71 -10.16
CA GLY A 34 0.50 8.32 -11.49
C GLY A 34 1.64 9.33 -11.64
N CYS A 35 2.42 9.63 -10.60
CA CYS A 35 3.55 10.56 -10.69
C CYS A 35 4.59 10.07 -11.72
N THR A 36 4.96 10.96 -12.65
CA THR A 36 5.83 10.67 -13.79
C THR A 36 7.28 11.15 -13.59
N ALA A 37 7.73 11.31 -12.35
CA ALA A 37 9.10 11.73 -12.00
C ALA A 37 9.98 10.52 -11.65
N PRO A 38 10.54 9.76 -12.62
CA PRO A 38 11.28 8.53 -12.37
C PRO A 38 12.56 8.74 -11.54
N ASP A 39 13.17 9.93 -11.63
CA ASP A 39 14.39 10.27 -10.87
C ASP A 39 14.10 10.63 -9.41
N CYS A 40 12.83 10.62 -8.98
CA CYS A 40 12.49 10.87 -7.58
C CYS A 40 13.07 9.76 -6.68
N PRO A 41 13.82 10.09 -5.61
CA PRO A 41 14.39 9.09 -4.70
C PRO A 41 13.33 8.21 -4.00
N LEU A 42 12.07 8.64 -4.01
CA LEU A 42 10.96 7.90 -3.43
C LEU A 42 10.15 7.12 -4.49
N TYR A 43 10.53 7.15 -5.78
CA TYR A 43 9.70 6.62 -6.88
C TYR A 43 9.23 5.18 -6.64
N GLU A 44 10.15 4.29 -6.24
CA GLU A 44 9.91 2.87 -5.91
C GLU A 44 9.22 2.64 -4.54
N HIS A 45 9.09 3.69 -3.75
CA HIS A 45 8.50 3.64 -2.40
C HIS A 45 7.19 4.42 -2.31
N ARG A 46 6.70 4.95 -3.43
CA ARG A 46 5.47 5.71 -3.50
C ARG A 46 4.28 4.87 -3.04
N PRO A 47 3.32 5.48 -2.34
CA PRO A 47 2.08 4.79 -2.01
C PRO A 47 1.31 4.44 -3.27
N LEU A 48 0.93 3.18 -3.37
CA LEU A 48 0.07 2.65 -4.42
C LEU A 48 -1.40 2.83 -4.04
N SER A 49 -2.28 2.92 -5.03
CA SER A 49 -3.72 2.86 -4.86
C SER A 49 -4.16 1.55 -4.18
N SER A 50 -5.35 1.57 -3.59
CA SER A 50 -5.92 0.35 -2.98
C SER A 50 -6.15 -0.75 -4.02
N GLY A 51 -6.47 -0.38 -5.27
CA GLY A 51 -6.65 -1.32 -6.38
C GLY A 51 -5.34 -2.04 -6.72
N THR A 52 -4.26 -1.29 -6.94
CA THR A 52 -2.94 -1.87 -7.21
C THR A 52 -2.46 -2.74 -6.04
N GLN A 53 -2.65 -2.30 -4.79
CA GLN A 53 -2.29 -3.13 -3.62
C GLN A 53 -3.06 -4.45 -3.59
N ALA A 54 -4.34 -4.46 -3.97
CA ALA A 54 -5.14 -5.69 -4.02
C ALA A 54 -4.63 -6.64 -5.11
N ILE A 55 -4.29 -6.12 -6.29
CA ILE A 55 -3.71 -6.88 -7.40
C ILE A 55 -2.39 -7.52 -6.96
N LEU A 56 -1.44 -6.74 -6.44
CA LEU A 56 -0.14 -7.24 -6.00
C LEU A 56 -0.26 -8.29 -4.89
N LYS A 57 -1.24 -8.12 -3.99
CA LYS A 57 -1.53 -9.10 -2.94
C LYS A 57 -2.05 -10.41 -3.53
N GLN A 58 -2.91 -10.34 -4.55
CA GLN A 58 -3.45 -11.51 -5.23
C GLN A 58 -2.35 -12.24 -6.01
N GLU A 59 -1.56 -11.52 -6.81
CA GLU A 59 -0.42 -12.08 -7.54
C GLU A 59 0.56 -12.79 -6.61
N ARG A 60 0.86 -12.16 -5.45
CA ARG A 60 1.71 -12.78 -4.44
C ARG A 60 1.09 -14.07 -3.89
N TYR A 61 -0.21 -14.11 -3.66
CA TYR A 61 -0.90 -15.32 -3.21
C TYR A 61 -0.87 -16.41 -4.28
N ASP A 62 -1.14 -16.06 -5.54
CA ASP A 62 -1.18 -17.01 -6.64
C ASP A 62 0.18 -17.68 -6.90
N ALA A 63 1.26 -16.92 -6.71
CA ALA A 63 2.64 -17.39 -6.81
C ALA A 63 3.10 -18.34 -5.67
N LEU A 64 2.31 -18.50 -4.59
CA LEU A 64 2.64 -19.43 -3.51
C LEU A 64 2.38 -20.88 -3.92
N SER A 65 3.22 -21.79 -3.40
CA SER A 65 2.93 -23.23 -3.42
C SER A 65 1.67 -23.56 -2.61
N PRO A 66 1.02 -24.73 -2.85
CA PRO A 66 -0.13 -25.16 -2.07
C PRO A 66 0.13 -25.16 -0.55
N GLU A 67 1.30 -25.63 -0.12
CA GLU A 67 1.67 -25.70 1.29
C GLU A 67 1.82 -24.29 1.91
N GLU A 68 2.39 -23.36 1.17
CA GLU A 68 2.52 -21.96 1.59
C GLU A 68 1.18 -21.23 1.64
N LYS A 69 0.26 -21.53 0.71
CA LYS A 69 -1.11 -20.99 0.75
C LYS A 69 -1.82 -21.38 2.04
N VAL A 70 -1.74 -22.65 2.44
CA VAL A 70 -2.29 -23.12 3.72
C VAL A 70 -1.70 -22.34 4.90
N ALA A 71 -0.38 -22.14 4.92
CA ALA A 71 0.27 -21.36 5.98
C ALA A 71 -0.16 -19.88 5.98
N TYR A 72 -0.31 -19.27 4.80
CA TYR A 72 -0.79 -17.91 4.63
C TYR A 72 -2.23 -17.75 5.15
N ASP A 73 -3.13 -18.65 4.75
CA ASP A 73 -4.54 -18.63 5.14
C ASP A 73 -4.72 -18.83 6.65
N LYS A 74 -3.92 -19.73 7.25
CA LYS A 74 -3.87 -19.91 8.71
C LYS A 74 -3.49 -18.61 9.42
N ARG A 75 -2.41 -17.94 8.99
CA ARG A 75 -1.96 -16.66 9.57
C ARG A 75 -3.01 -15.55 9.38
N ALA A 76 -3.67 -15.51 8.24
CA ALA A 76 -4.72 -14.53 7.95
C ALA A 76 -5.92 -14.71 8.89
N ARG A 77 -6.37 -15.95 9.11
CA ARG A 77 -7.44 -16.29 10.06
C ARG A 77 -7.07 -15.89 11.50
N GLU A 78 -5.89 -16.28 11.97
CA GLU A 78 -5.39 -15.91 13.30
C GLU A 78 -5.29 -14.39 13.49
N ALA A 79 -4.91 -13.65 12.44
CA ALA A 79 -4.90 -12.19 12.47
C ALA A 79 -6.31 -11.60 12.55
N ALA A 80 -7.27 -12.13 11.79
CA ALA A 80 -8.67 -11.71 11.83
C ALA A 80 -9.30 -11.95 13.22
N GLU A 81 -9.05 -13.13 13.80
CA GLU A 81 -9.50 -13.47 15.16
C GLU A 81 -8.94 -12.48 16.21
N ARG A 82 -7.64 -12.15 16.13
CA ARG A 82 -7.02 -11.14 17.01
C ARG A 82 -7.58 -9.73 16.83
N MET A 83 -8.03 -9.38 15.62
CA MET A 83 -8.63 -8.08 15.34
C MET A 83 -10.10 -8.00 15.76
N GLY A 84 -10.82 -9.13 15.75
CA GLY A 84 -12.22 -9.23 16.20
C GLY A 84 -12.40 -9.45 17.71
N THR A 85 -11.31 -9.69 18.46
CA THR A 85 -11.30 -9.83 19.92
C THR A 85 -11.04 -8.50 20.66
N ARG A 86 -11.32 -7.36 20.01
CA ARG A 86 -11.29 -6.02 20.60
C ARG A 86 -12.68 -5.40 20.62
#